data_AF-A0A7J6CT28-F1
#
_entry.id   AF-A0A7J6CT28-F1
#
_cell.length_a   1.000
_cell.length_b   1.000
_cell.length_c   1.000
_cell.angle_alpha   90.00
_cell.angle_beta   90.00
_cell.angle_gamma   90.00
#
_symmetry.space_group_name_H-M   'P 1'
#
loop_
_entity.id
_entity.type
_entity.pdbx_description
1 polymer ?
#
loop_
_entity_poly.entity_id
_entity_poly.type
_entity_poly.pdbx_seq_one_letter_code
_entity_poly.pdbx_strand_id
1 'polypeptide(L)'
;MQDKSLLKYTVVRQVACLDPTNMFSDPNLCQERMKRLVHRFLQAHQLPGGISAGDIIVQQFGNFLSLEAKSESLKTRLDVFQHGLLCQSYPELWTFCKKLLLLSHGQATVERGFSVNKEVEADNMQEDTVVAQRMMCDCFCLWGGSKSSSDKGDPGSCSFCKISVSATPGSGKEKAGEQCTKRKAEEDLLEQLKKRKMVLAEVANSLEKEADTLAEKAEGKSGTLMAQLITKSNILRK
;
A
#
# COMPACT_ATOMS: atom_id res chain seq x y z
N MET A 1 18.60 3.75 4.85
CA MET A 1 17.98 3.24 3.61
C MET A 1 16.79 2.41 4.02
N GLN A 2 15.57 2.88 3.78
CA GLN A 2 14.36 2.13 4.16
C GLN A 2 14.18 0.96 3.19
N ASP A 3 14.09 -0.26 3.71
CA ASP A 3 13.55 -1.41 2.98
C ASP A 3 12.11 -1.07 2.57
N LYS A 4 11.89 -0.76 1.29
CA LYS A 4 10.62 -0.19 0.81
C LYS A 4 9.49 -1.22 0.65
N SER A 5 9.68 -2.51 0.94
CA SER A 5 8.60 -3.50 1.02
C SER A 5 9.02 -4.81 1.69
N LEU A 6 8.04 -5.46 2.33
CA LEU A 6 8.16 -6.79 2.91
C LEU A 6 8.31 -7.90 1.84
N LEU A 7 7.95 -7.63 0.58
CA LEU A 7 8.04 -8.58 -0.52
C LEU A 7 9.24 -8.29 -1.42
N LYS A 8 10.05 -9.33 -1.66
CA LYS A 8 11.16 -9.26 -2.63
C LYS A 8 10.60 -9.10 -4.05
N TYR A 9 11.34 -8.39 -4.91
CA TYR A 9 10.98 -8.10 -6.32
C TYR A 9 10.46 -9.32 -7.12
N THR A 10 11.03 -10.50 -6.88
CA THR A 10 10.59 -11.74 -7.54
C THR A 10 9.14 -12.12 -7.21
N VAL A 11 8.65 -11.83 -6.00
CA VAL A 11 7.26 -12.09 -5.57
C VAL A 11 6.32 -11.12 -6.26
N VAL A 12 6.71 -9.84 -6.28
CA VAL A 12 5.96 -8.75 -6.90
C VAL A 12 5.64 -9.02 -8.37
N ARG A 13 6.61 -9.54 -9.14
CA ARG A 13 6.38 -9.90 -10.55
C ARG A 13 5.39 -11.05 -10.74
N GLN A 14 5.24 -11.93 -9.74
CA GLN A 14 4.27 -13.04 -9.81
C GLN A 14 2.85 -12.55 -9.49
N VAL A 15 2.68 -11.48 -8.69
CA VAL A 15 1.37 -10.87 -8.37
C VAL A 15 0.63 -10.38 -9.62
N ALA A 16 1.37 -10.11 -10.71
CA ALA A 16 0.80 -9.80 -12.02
C ALA A 16 -0.15 -10.88 -12.56
N CYS A 17 -0.18 -12.10 -11.99
CA CYS A 17 -1.20 -13.10 -12.31
C CYS A 17 -2.61 -12.71 -11.88
N LEU A 18 -2.77 -11.70 -11.02
CA LEU A 18 -4.06 -11.12 -10.62
C LEU A 18 -4.55 -10.00 -11.55
N ASP A 19 -3.73 -9.57 -12.51
CA ASP A 19 -4.16 -8.64 -13.57
C ASP A 19 -5.10 -9.40 -14.50
N PRO A 20 -6.37 -8.97 -14.63
CA PRO A 20 -7.33 -9.61 -15.52
C PRO A 20 -6.80 -9.74 -16.94
N THR A 21 -6.07 -8.74 -17.46
CA THR A 21 -5.48 -8.77 -18.81
C THR A 21 -4.57 -9.98 -19.00
N ASN A 22 -3.74 -10.28 -18.00
CA ASN A 22 -2.84 -11.45 -18.02
C ASN A 22 -3.62 -12.76 -17.86
N MET A 23 -4.67 -12.75 -17.01
CA MET A 23 -5.54 -13.90 -16.82
C MET A 23 -6.26 -14.30 -18.11
N PHE A 24 -6.70 -13.34 -18.91
CA PHE A 24 -7.32 -13.60 -20.22
C PHE A 24 -6.30 -13.98 -21.30
N SER A 25 -5.11 -13.36 -21.28
CA SER A 25 -4.09 -13.58 -22.32
C SER A 25 -3.40 -14.94 -22.18
N ASP A 26 -3.03 -15.32 -20.96
CA ASP A 26 -2.35 -16.59 -20.68
C ASP A 26 -2.76 -17.13 -19.29
N PRO A 27 -3.87 -17.88 -19.21
CA PRO A 27 -4.34 -18.49 -17.98
C PRO A 27 -3.32 -19.45 -17.36
N ASN A 28 -2.62 -20.22 -18.20
CA ASN A 28 -1.66 -21.23 -17.75
C ASN A 28 -0.46 -20.57 -17.06
N LEU A 29 0.07 -19.51 -17.65
CA LEU A 29 1.15 -18.73 -17.02
C LEU A 29 0.70 -18.10 -15.71
N CYS A 30 -0.54 -17.58 -15.65
CA CYS A 30 -1.09 -17.04 -14.41
C CYS A 30 -1.21 -18.11 -13.33
N GLN A 31 -1.65 -19.32 -13.70
CA GLN A 31 -1.74 -20.46 -12.77
C GLN A 31 -0.37 -20.87 -12.24
N GLU A 32 0.66 -20.95 -13.09
CA GLU A 32 2.04 -21.24 -12.67
C GLU A 32 2.62 -20.16 -11.76
N ARG A 33 2.31 -18.88 -12.03
CA ARG A 33 2.66 -17.77 -11.14
C ARG A 33 2.01 -17.90 -9.77
N MET A 34 0.72 -18.26 -9.73
CA MET A 34 0.00 -18.49 -8.47
C MET A 34 0.58 -19.65 -7.67
N LYS A 35 0.90 -20.79 -8.31
CA LYS A 35 1.57 -21.92 -7.64
C LYS A 35 2.88 -21.51 -6.99
N ARG A 36 3.71 -20.73 -7.68
CA ARG A 36 4.98 -20.21 -7.14
C ARG A 36 4.77 -19.28 -5.96
N LEU A 37 3.73 -18.44 -5.98
CA LEU A 37 3.36 -17.59 -4.85
C LEU A 37 2.96 -18.43 -3.64
N VAL A 38 2.03 -19.37 -3.81
CA VAL A 38 1.57 -20.26 -2.75
C VAL A 38 2.74 -21.07 -2.16
N HIS A 39 3.59 -21.66 -2.99
CA HIS A 39 4.76 -22.42 -2.54
C HIS A 39 5.71 -21.57 -1.68
N ARG A 40 5.92 -20.31 -2.04
CA ARG A 40 6.74 -19.39 -1.23
C ARG A 40 6.11 -19.07 0.12
N PHE A 41 4.79 -18.89 0.17
CA PHE A 41 4.08 -18.67 1.44
C PHE A 41 4.07 -19.92 2.32
N LEU A 42 4.07 -21.13 1.73
CA LEU A 42 4.26 -22.39 2.44
C LEU A 42 5.66 -22.48 3.06
N GLN A 43 6.71 -22.20 2.27
CA GLN A 43 8.10 -22.17 2.76
C GLN A 43 8.31 -21.14 3.88
N ALA A 44 7.59 -20.02 3.83
CA ALA A 44 7.66 -18.97 4.85
C ALA A 44 6.77 -19.25 6.08
N HIS A 45 6.09 -20.41 6.14
CA HIS A 45 5.12 -20.76 7.20
C HIS A 45 4.01 -19.71 7.41
N GLN A 46 3.64 -18.95 6.37
CA GLN A 46 2.62 -17.89 6.45
C GLN A 46 1.19 -18.36 6.12
N LEU A 47 1.03 -19.66 5.84
CA LEU A 47 -0.25 -20.30 5.56
C LEU A 47 -0.67 -21.19 6.74
N PRO A 48 -1.67 -20.79 7.53
CA PRO A 48 -2.08 -21.51 8.74
C PRO A 48 -2.66 -22.92 8.49
N GLY A 49 -3.01 -23.25 7.24
CA GLY A 49 -3.48 -24.60 6.85
C GLY A 49 -2.44 -25.44 6.10
N GLY A 50 -1.18 -25.00 6.04
CA GLY A 50 -0.09 -25.74 5.41
C GLY A 50 -0.38 -26.12 3.95
N ILE A 51 0.15 -27.28 3.53
CA ILE A 51 0.09 -27.76 2.14
C ILE A 51 -1.35 -27.89 1.64
N SER A 52 -2.26 -28.42 2.46
CA SER A 52 -3.67 -28.61 2.12
C SER A 52 -4.36 -27.28 1.75
N ALA A 53 -4.15 -26.23 2.54
CA ALA A 53 -4.68 -24.91 2.20
C ALA A 53 -4.05 -24.34 0.92
N GLY A 54 -2.77 -24.61 0.69
CA GLY A 54 -2.09 -24.23 -0.55
C GLY A 54 -2.71 -24.87 -1.79
N ASP A 55 -3.00 -26.17 -1.74
CA ASP A 55 -3.62 -26.90 -2.84
C ASP A 55 -5.03 -26.39 -3.14
N ILE A 56 -5.82 -26.10 -2.09
CA ILE A 56 -7.15 -25.49 -2.22
C ILE A 56 -7.06 -24.13 -2.92
N ILE A 57 -6.11 -23.26 -2.54
CA ILE A 57 -5.94 -21.94 -3.17
C ILE A 57 -5.60 -22.09 -4.67
N VAL A 58 -4.69 -23.00 -5.02
CA VAL A 58 -4.32 -23.25 -6.42
C VAL A 58 -5.49 -23.80 -7.22
N GLN A 59 -6.28 -24.71 -6.63
CA GLN A 59 -7.46 -25.28 -7.25
C GLN A 59 -8.55 -24.21 -7.47
N GLN A 60 -8.85 -23.41 -6.45
CA GLN A 60 -9.81 -22.31 -6.56
C GLN A 60 -9.38 -21.30 -7.63
N PHE A 61 -8.09 -21.00 -7.72
CA PHE A 61 -7.55 -20.11 -8.74
C PHE A 61 -7.68 -20.69 -10.15
N GLY A 62 -7.42 -22.00 -10.33
CA GLY A 62 -7.64 -22.69 -11.60
C GLY A 62 -9.11 -22.65 -12.03
N ASN A 63 -10.03 -22.91 -11.08
CA ASN A 63 -11.47 -22.82 -11.34
C ASN A 63 -11.87 -21.39 -11.73
N PHE A 64 -11.37 -20.37 -11.02
CA PHE A 64 -11.59 -18.97 -11.34
C PHE A 64 -11.14 -18.63 -12.77
N LEU A 65 -9.94 -19.05 -13.18
CA LEU A 65 -9.43 -18.84 -14.53
C LEU A 65 -10.28 -19.55 -15.62
N SER A 66 -10.92 -20.66 -15.27
CA SER A 66 -11.73 -21.45 -16.21
C SER A 66 -13.19 -21.00 -16.33
N LEU A 67 -13.78 -20.44 -15.26
CA LEU A 67 -15.22 -20.18 -15.15
C LEU A 67 -15.58 -18.71 -15.46
N GLU A 68 -14.72 -17.77 -15.09
CA GLU A 68 -15.00 -16.32 -15.07
C GLU A 68 -14.35 -15.55 -16.24
N ALA A 69 -13.56 -16.24 -17.08
CA ALA A 69 -12.73 -15.62 -18.10
C ALA A 69 -13.46 -15.16 -19.38
N LYS A 70 -14.78 -14.89 -19.34
CA LYS A 70 -15.54 -14.44 -20.53
C LYS A 70 -16.26 -13.09 -20.34
N SER A 71 -15.45 -12.05 -20.54
CA SER A 71 -15.68 -10.98 -21.55
C SER A 71 -16.46 -9.69 -21.26
N GLU A 72 -17.16 -9.46 -20.15
CA GLU A 72 -17.85 -8.16 -19.95
C GLU A 72 -17.39 -7.30 -18.77
N SER A 73 -16.62 -7.88 -17.85
CA SER A 73 -16.37 -7.31 -16.52
C SER A 73 -15.14 -6.39 -16.41
N LEU A 74 -14.30 -6.32 -17.45
CA LEU A 74 -13.11 -5.47 -17.52
C LEU A 74 -13.39 -3.95 -17.48
N LYS A 75 -14.66 -3.56 -17.62
CA LYS A 75 -15.10 -2.15 -17.56
C LYS A 75 -15.37 -1.67 -16.14
N THR A 76 -15.38 -2.56 -15.15
CA THR A 76 -15.61 -2.20 -13.75
C THR A 76 -14.29 -2.01 -13.00
N ARG A 77 -14.32 -1.25 -11.90
CA ARG A 77 -13.15 -1.02 -11.05
C ARG A 77 -12.61 -2.37 -10.54
N LEU A 78 -11.29 -2.56 -10.59
CA LEU A 78 -10.67 -3.87 -10.38
C LEU A 78 -10.99 -4.49 -9.01
N ASP A 79 -11.05 -3.68 -7.97
CA ASP A 79 -11.42 -4.09 -6.62
C ASP A 79 -12.87 -4.61 -6.56
N VAL A 80 -13.80 -3.97 -7.29
CA VAL A 80 -15.20 -4.40 -7.39
C VAL A 80 -15.28 -5.72 -8.16
N PHE A 81 -14.52 -5.84 -9.25
CA PHE A 81 -14.41 -7.08 -10.03
C PHE A 81 -13.87 -8.23 -9.18
N GLN A 82 -12.70 -8.05 -8.57
CA GLN A 82 -12.04 -9.08 -7.77
C GLN A 82 -12.86 -9.42 -6.52
N HIS A 83 -13.40 -8.44 -5.80
CA HIS A 83 -14.23 -8.68 -4.62
C HIS A 83 -15.52 -9.42 -4.99
N GLY A 84 -16.22 -9.00 -6.05
CA GLY A 84 -17.48 -9.60 -6.48
C GLY A 84 -17.34 -11.10 -6.76
N LEU A 85 -16.25 -11.49 -7.42
CA LEU A 85 -16.04 -12.87 -7.85
C LEU A 85 -15.33 -13.74 -6.82
N LEU A 86 -14.27 -13.22 -6.18
CA LEU A 86 -13.46 -14.01 -5.26
C LEU A 86 -14.11 -14.13 -3.88
N CYS A 87 -14.80 -13.09 -3.39
CA CYS A 87 -15.30 -13.10 -2.02
C CYS A 87 -16.45 -14.09 -1.80
N GLN A 88 -17.28 -14.35 -2.81
CA GLN A 88 -18.43 -15.25 -2.69
C GLN A 88 -18.10 -16.69 -3.07
N SER A 89 -17.30 -16.88 -4.13
CA SER A 89 -17.06 -18.20 -4.72
C SER A 89 -15.80 -18.89 -4.20
N TYR A 90 -14.80 -18.13 -3.71
CA TYR A 90 -13.45 -18.64 -3.42
C TYR A 90 -12.83 -18.01 -2.15
N PRO A 91 -13.32 -18.36 -0.95
CA PRO A 91 -12.96 -17.65 0.29
C PRO A 91 -11.49 -17.82 0.71
N GLU A 92 -10.89 -19.00 0.50
CA GLU A 92 -9.47 -19.25 0.80
C GLU A 92 -8.55 -18.46 -0.13
N LEU A 93 -8.84 -18.48 -1.43
CA LEU A 93 -8.15 -17.68 -2.44
C LEU A 93 -8.28 -16.18 -2.13
N TRP A 94 -9.48 -15.72 -1.76
CA TRP A 94 -9.70 -14.32 -1.40
C TRP A 94 -8.88 -13.91 -0.17
N THR A 95 -8.87 -14.75 0.86
CA THR A 95 -8.06 -14.51 2.07
C THR A 95 -6.57 -14.46 1.75
N PHE A 96 -6.11 -15.32 0.84
CA PHE A 96 -4.74 -15.30 0.35
C PHE A 96 -4.42 -14.01 -0.43
N CYS A 97 -5.29 -13.62 -1.37
CA CYS A 97 -5.14 -12.38 -2.14
C CYS A 97 -5.10 -11.14 -1.24
N LYS A 98 -5.95 -11.06 -0.19
CA LYS A 98 -5.88 -9.97 0.79
C LYS A 98 -4.53 -9.89 1.47
N LYS A 99 -4.01 -11.02 1.96
CA LYS A 99 -2.68 -11.07 2.59
C LYS A 99 -1.59 -10.65 1.60
N LEU A 100 -1.66 -11.15 0.37
CA LEU A 100 -0.69 -10.84 -0.67
C LEU A 100 -0.69 -9.34 -1.03
N LEU A 101 -1.87 -8.75 -1.22
CA LEU A 101 -2.03 -7.33 -1.55
C LEU A 101 -1.61 -6.44 -0.37
N LEU A 102 -1.94 -6.82 0.85
CA LEU A 102 -1.52 -6.10 2.06
C LEU A 102 0.01 -6.07 2.20
N LEU A 103 0.67 -7.19 1.94
CA LEU A 103 2.14 -7.29 1.94
C LEU A 103 2.80 -6.54 0.77
N SER A 104 2.02 -6.25 -0.28
CA SER A 104 2.48 -5.49 -1.45
C SER A 104 2.38 -3.97 -1.28
N HIS A 105 1.85 -3.48 -0.17
CA HIS A 105 1.71 -2.04 0.08
C HIS A 105 3.07 -1.33 0.00
N GLY A 106 3.12 -0.18 -0.70
CA GLY A 106 4.36 0.57 -0.92
C GLY A 106 5.22 0.00 -2.05
N GLN A 107 4.68 -0.90 -2.88
CA GLN A 107 5.31 -1.36 -4.11
C GLN A 107 4.69 -0.66 -5.32
N ALA A 108 5.36 0.38 -5.79
CA ALA A 108 4.94 1.17 -6.96
C ALA A 108 4.65 0.30 -8.19
N THR A 109 5.39 -0.79 -8.42
CA THR A 109 5.15 -1.70 -9.56
C THR A 109 3.83 -2.47 -9.45
N VAL A 110 3.44 -2.91 -8.24
CA VAL A 110 2.17 -3.63 -8.04
C VAL A 110 1.02 -2.64 -8.19
N GLU A 111 1.11 -1.50 -7.53
CA GLU A 111 0.10 -0.45 -7.55
C GLU A 111 -0.10 0.09 -8.98
N ARG A 112 0.98 0.36 -9.70
CA ARG A 112 0.95 0.72 -11.13
C ARG A 112 0.34 -0.37 -11.99
N GLY A 113 0.65 -1.64 -11.75
CA GLY A 113 0.12 -2.77 -12.54
C GLY A 113 -1.41 -2.82 -12.56
N PHE A 114 -2.05 -2.31 -11.52
CA PHE A 114 -3.50 -2.23 -11.37
C PHE A 114 -4.09 -0.86 -11.72
N SER A 115 -3.27 0.13 -12.06
CA SER A 115 -3.72 1.48 -12.39
C SER A 115 -4.31 1.56 -13.80
N VAL A 116 -5.43 2.27 -13.94
CA VAL A 116 -6.00 2.64 -15.25
C VAL A 116 -5.06 3.59 -16.00
N ASN A 117 -4.23 4.31 -15.24
CA ASN A 117 -3.22 5.23 -15.76
C ASN A 117 -1.86 4.56 -15.92
N LYS A 118 -1.74 3.23 -15.84
CA LYS A 118 -0.45 2.51 -15.90
C LYS A 118 0.42 2.84 -17.10
N GLU A 119 -0.16 3.30 -18.20
CA GLU A 119 0.56 3.69 -19.43
C GLU A 119 1.14 5.11 -19.34
N VAL A 120 0.48 6.01 -18.62
CA VAL A 120 0.90 7.41 -18.46
C VAL A 120 1.65 7.64 -17.17
N GLU A 121 1.36 6.89 -16.10
CA GLU A 121 2.02 7.03 -14.81
C GLU A 121 3.53 6.75 -14.91
N ALA A 122 4.31 7.36 -14.04
CA ALA A 122 5.75 7.18 -13.90
C ALA A 122 6.11 7.56 -12.47
N ASP A 123 7.21 7.02 -11.97
CA ASP A 123 7.61 7.26 -10.59
C ASP A 123 7.80 8.77 -10.37
N ASN A 124 7.25 9.28 -9.26
CA ASN A 124 7.43 10.67 -8.82
C ASN A 124 6.84 11.75 -9.77
N MET A 125 5.77 11.46 -10.50
CA MET A 125 5.03 12.48 -11.26
C MET A 125 4.07 13.29 -10.39
N GLN A 126 3.93 14.57 -10.73
CA GLN A 126 2.90 15.45 -10.16
C GLN A 126 1.55 15.15 -10.79
N GLU A 127 0.47 15.34 -10.02
CA GLU A 127 -0.91 15.08 -10.44
C GLU A 127 -1.27 15.81 -11.74
N ASP A 128 -0.92 17.10 -11.85
CA ASP A 128 -1.15 17.91 -13.05
C ASP A 128 -0.48 17.32 -14.30
N THR A 129 0.71 16.74 -14.15
CA THR A 129 1.44 16.09 -15.25
C THR A 129 0.74 14.81 -15.70
N VAL A 130 0.23 14.01 -14.76
CA VAL A 130 -0.53 12.79 -15.07
C VAL A 130 -1.82 13.14 -15.80
N VAL A 131 -2.53 14.18 -15.35
CA VAL A 131 -3.78 14.66 -15.99
C VAL A 131 -3.51 15.13 -17.42
N ALA A 132 -2.48 15.94 -17.64
CA ALA A 132 -2.12 16.41 -18.97
C ALA A 132 -1.75 15.26 -19.93
N GLN A 133 -0.94 14.31 -19.47
CA GLN A 133 -0.57 13.13 -20.25
C GLN A 133 -1.77 12.22 -20.55
N ARG A 134 -2.68 12.07 -19.58
CA ARG A 134 -3.93 11.32 -19.78
C ARG A 134 -4.81 11.97 -20.84
N MET A 135 -4.99 13.29 -20.79
CA MET A 135 -5.73 14.04 -21.80
C MET A 135 -5.15 13.88 -23.21
N MET A 136 -3.82 13.95 -23.36
CA MET A 136 -3.16 13.70 -24.64
C MET A 136 -3.37 12.26 -25.11
N CYS A 137 -3.26 11.28 -24.19
CA CYS A 137 -3.48 9.87 -24.50
C CYS A 137 -4.91 9.56 -24.92
N ASP A 138 -5.90 10.18 -24.28
CA ASP A 138 -7.32 10.01 -24.60
C ASP A 138 -7.67 10.65 -25.95
N CYS A 139 -7.12 11.84 -26.23
CA CYS A 139 -7.25 12.49 -27.53
C CYS A 139 -6.64 11.64 -28.66
N PHE A 140 -5.48 11.04 -28.42
CA PHE A 140 -4.84 10.14 -29.39
C PHE A 140 -5.65 8.85 -29.63
N CYS A 141 -6.22 8.25 -28.58
CA CYS A 141 -7.09 7.08 -28.71
C CYS A 141 -8.38 7.38 -29.49
N LEU A 142 -8.97 8.56 -29.30
CA LEU A 142 -10.17 9.00 -30.03
C LEU A 142 -9.93 9.12 -31.54
N TRP A 143 -8.69 9.38 -31.97
CA TRP A 143 -8.32 9.51 -33.38
C TRP A 143 -7.90 8.19 -34.03
N GLY A 144 -8.12 7.05 -33.37
CA GLY A 144 -7.83 5.73 -33.93
C GLY A 144 -6.36 5.34 -33.88
N GLY A 145 -5.53 6.07 -33.12
CA GLY A 145 -4.14 5.70 -32.89
C GLY A 145 -4.04 4.47 -31.99
N SER A 146 -3.62 3.33 -32.55
CA SER A 146 -3.16 2.20 -31.74
C SER A 146 -1.80 2.57 -31.14
N LYS A 147 -1.68 2.54 -29.81
CA LYS A 147 -0.40 2.78 -29.12
C LYS A 147 0.48 1.53 -29.23
N SER A 148 1.08 1.30 -30.39
CA SER A 148 2.28 0.47 -30.48
C SER A 148 3.51 1.33 -30.15
N SER A 149 4.32 0.80 -29.23
CA SER A 149 5.64 1.25 -28.80
C SER A 149 6.39 2.22 -29.73
N SER A 150 6.88 3.31 -29.13
CA SER A 150 7.93 4.18 -29.67
C SER A 150 7.64 4.76 -31.05
N ASP A 151 6.98 5.91 -31.11
CA ASP A 151 7.28 6.82 -32.20
C ASP A 151 7.27 8.28 -31.78
N LYS A 152 8.30 9.00 -32.24
CA LYS A 152 8.48 10.43 -32.05
C LYS A 152 7.51 11.16 -32.97
N GLY A 153 6.28 11.38 -32.51
CA GLY A 153 5.26 12.14 -33.24
C GLY A 153 5.29 13.63 -32.88
N ASP A 154 5.65 14.45 -33.88
CA ASP A 154 5.70 15.91 -33.96
C ASP A 154 4.53 16.64 -33.24
N PRO A 155 4.77 17.66 -32.39
CA PRO A 155 3.73 18.38 -31.63
C PRO A 155 2.90 19.38 -32.48
N GLY A 156 2.77 19.12 -33.79
CA GLY A 156 2.31 20.10 -34.77
C GLY A 156 0.82 20.14 -35.09
N SER A 157 -0.03 19.24 -34.58
CA SER A 157 -1.43 19.20 -35.03
C SER A 157 -2.42 18.74 -33.97
N CYS A 158 -2.67 19.59 -32.97
CA CYS A 158 -3.96 19.58 -32.29
C CYS A 158 -4.35 21.02 -31.91
N SER A 159 -4.96 21.73 -32.85
CA SER A 159 -5.61 23.03 -32.63
C SER A 159 -6.87 22.92 -31.75
N PHE A 160 -7.32 21.70 -31.40
CA PHE A 160 -8.51 21.46 -30.58
C PHE A 160 -8.20 21.30 -29.08
N CYS A 161 -6.97 20.94 -28.69
CA CYS A 161 -6.57 20.83 -27.27
C CYS A 161 -6.38 22.18 -26.56
N LYS A 162 -6.59 23.32 -27.24
CA LYS A 162 -6.53 24.64 -26.62
C LYS A 162 -7.85 25.08 -25.95
N ILE A 163 -8.91 24.26 -26.00
CA ILE A 163 -10.26 24.61 -25.50
C ILE A 163 -10.64 23.77 -24.27
N SER A 164 -9.74 23.68 -23.29
CA SER A 164 -10.10 23.31 -21.91
C SER A 164 -9.05 23.71 -20.87
N VAL A 165 -7.99 24.43 -21.27
CA VAL A 165 -6.96 24.96 -20.35
C VAL A 165 -7.10 26.49 -20.15
N SER A 166 -7.93 27.18 -20.91
CA SER A 166 -8.13 28.64 -20.80
C SER A 166 -9.41 29.08 -20.07
N ALA A 167 -10.16 28.15 -19.45
CA ALA A 167 -11.41 28.47 -18.75
C ALA A 167 -11.50 27.87 -17.34
N THR A 168 -10.46 28.05 -16.53
CA THR A 168 -10.60 28.25 -15.08
C THR A 168 -9.59 29.29 -14.61
N PRO A 169 -9.91 30.59 -14.72
CA PRO A 169 -9.25 31.59 -13.90
C PRO A 169 -9.72 31.39 -12.46
N GLY A 170 -8.83 30.94 -11.57
CA GLY A 170 -8.92 31.31 -10.15
C GLY A 170 -9.39 30.30 -9.09
N SER A 171 -9.34 28.98 -9.26
CA SER A 171 -9.74 28.03 -8.19
C SER A 171 -8.71 26.97 -7.77
N GLY A 172 -7.51 26.98 -8.35
CA GLY A 172 -6.47 25.96 -8.08
C GLY A 172 -5.41 26.33 -7.03
N LYS A 173 -5.18 27.63 -6.76
CA LYS A 173 -4.15 28.05 -5.80
C LYS A 173 -4.55 27.83 -4.34
N GLU A 174 -5.85 27.83 -4.03
CA GLU A 174 -6.33 27.52 -2.68
C GLU A 174 -6.28 26.01 -2.38
N LYS A 175 -6.68 25.14 -3.31
CA LYS A 175 -6.79 23.69 -3.03
C LYS A 175 -5.45 22.94 -3.03
N ALA A 176 -4.49 23.33 -3.87
CA ALA A 176 -3.12 22.80 -3.81
C ALA A 176 -2.39 23.28 -2.55
N GLY A 177 -2.66 24.51 -2.11
CA GLY A 177 -2.24 25.03 -0.82
C GLY A 177 -2.84 24.23 0.34
N GLU A 178 -4.13 23.90 0.28
CA GLU A 178 -4.84 23.20 1.36
C GLU A 178 -4.43 21.72 1.52
N GLN A 179 -4.08 21.03 0.43
CA GLN A 179 -3.58 19.65 0.51
C GLN A 179 -2.10 19.58 0.91
N CYS A 180 -1.29 20.56 0.48
CA CYS A 180 0.09 20.72 0.92
C CYS A 180 0.15 21.14 2.41
N THR A 181 -0.74 22.01 2.88
CA THR A 181 -0.84 22.37 4.30
C THR A 181 -1.37 21.22 5.14
N LYS A 182 -2.30 20.39 4.65
CA LYS A 182 -2.75 19.18 5.35
C LYS A 182 -1.63 18.16 5.53
N ARG A 183 -0.84 17.87 4.48
CA ARG A 183 0.34 16.99 4.60
C ARG A 183 1.41 17.55 5.54
N LYS A 184 1.69 18.85 5.45
CA LYS A 184 2.64 19.51 6.35
C LYS A 184 2.17 19.52 7.81
N ALA A 185 0.88 19.75 8.06
CA ALA A 185 0.30 19.71 9.39
C ALA A 185 0.32 18.30 10.01
N GLU A 186 0.08 17.26 9.20
CA GLU A 186 0.18 15.87 9.65
C GLU A 186 1.64 15.48 9.96
N GLU A 187 2.60 15.90 9.14
CA GLU A 187 4.04 15.70 9.40
C GLU A 187 4.51 16.44 10.66
N ASP A 188 4.08 17.69 10.86
CA ASP A 188 4.36 18.49 12.05
C ASP A 188 3.74 17.85 13.31
N LEU A 189 2.50 17.33 13.22
CA LEU A 189 1.86 16.59 14.31
C LEU A 189 2.63 15.31 14.65
N LEU A 190 3.10 14.59 13.65
CA LEU A 190 3.87 13.36 13.83
C LEU A 190 5.23 13.66 14.50
N GLU A 191 5.88 14.76 14.10
CA GLU A 191 7.11 15.21 14.72
C GLU A 191 6.91 15.72 16.16
N GLN A 192 5.82 16.43 16.42
CA GLN A 192 5.42 16.81 17.78
C GLN A 192 5.12 15.58 18.66
N LEU A 193 4.44 14.57 18.13
CA LEU A 193 4.16 13.33 18.85
C LEU A 193 5.45 12.55 19.15
N LYS A 194 6.42 12.52 18.23
CA LYS A 194 7.75 11.95 18.48
C LYS A 194 8.49 12.68 19.59
N LYS A 195 8.48 14.02 19.56
CA LYS A 195 9.10 14.85 20.63
C LYS A 195 8.42 14.61 21.98
N ARG A 196 7.09 14.58 22.04
CA ARG A 196 6.33 14.27 23.27
C ARG A 196 6.63 12.86 23.79
N LYS A 197 6.74 11.86 22.92
CA LYS A 197 7.12 10.50 23.30
C LYS A 197 8.53 10.44 23.89
N MET A 198 9.48 11.18 23.31
CA MET A 198 10.85 11.24 23.80
C MET A 198 10.92 11.88 25.20
N VAL A 199 10.22 13.01 25.39
CA VAL A 199 10.12 13.69 26.69
C VAL A 199 9.45 12.79 27.73
N LEU A 200 8.35 12.12 27.39
CA LEU A 200 7.69 11.17 28.30
C LEU A 200 8.61 10.01 28.68
N ALA A 201 9.40 9.49 27.73
CA ALA A 201 10.37 8.44 28.03
C ALA A 201 11.49 8.95 28.94
N GLU A 202 11.96 10.19 28.74
CA GLU A 202 12.97 10.81 29.61
C GLU A 202 12.44 11.04 31.03
N VAL A 203 11.20 11.54 31.16
CA VAL A 203 10.52 11.73 32.44
C VAL A 203 10.28 10.39 33.15
N ALA A 204 9.86 9.35 32.43
CA ALA A 204 9.72 8.01 32.99
C ALA A 204 11.05 7.49 33.53
N ASN A 205 12.14 7.64 32.76
CA ASN A 205 13.47 7.23 33.18
C ASN A 205 13.98 8.04 34.40
N SER A 206 13.66 9.33 34.50
CA SER A 206 14.04 10.13 35.68
C SER A 206 13.24 9.74 36.92
N LEU A 207 11.93 9.47 36.78
CA LEU A 207 11.08 9.00 37.87
C LEU A 207 11.52 7.63 38.38
N GLU A 208 11.94 6.74 37.48
CA GLU A 208 12.47 5.42 37.84
C GLU A 208 13.78 5.55 38.63
N LYS A 209 14.72 6.40 38.18
CA LYS A 209 15.95 6.71 38.93
C LYS A 209 15.66 7.33 40.28
N GLU A 210 14.72 8.26 40.38
CA GLU A 210 14.30 8.84 41.65
C GLU A 210 13.70 7.77 42.59
N ALA A 211 12.88 6.87 42.05
CA ALA A 211 12.33 5.75 42.81
C ALA A 211 13.42 4.80 43.31
N ASP A 212 14.44 4.51 42.50
CA ASP A 212 15.59 3.68 42.88
C ASP A 212 16.43 4.37 43.98
N THR A 213 16.73 5.66 43.85
CA THR A 213 17.49 6.39 44.89
C THR A 213 16.73 6.48 46.22
N LEU A 214 15.39 6.55 46.18
CA LEU A 214 14.55 6.53 47.38
C LEU A 214 14.51 5.14 48.02
N ALA A 215 14.57 4.07 47.22
CA ALA A 215 14.67 2.70 47.70
C ALA A 215 16.03 2.46 48.37
N GLU A 216 17.14 2.85 47.73
CA GLU A 216 18.49 2.75 48.32
C GLU A 216 18.60 3.55 49.63
N LYS A 217 18.05 4.77 49.68
CA LYS A 217 18.02 5.58 50.92
C LYS A 217 17.16 4.96 52.03
N ALA A 218 16.21 4.09 51.69
CA ALA A 218 15.39 3.39 52.67
C ALA A 218 16.16 2.23 53.33
N GLU A 219 17.07 1.57 52.61
CA GLU A 219 17.90 0.47 53.15
C GLU A 219 18.77 0.92 54.34
N GLY A 220 19.18 2.19 54.38
CA GLY A 220 19.97 2.79 55.46
C GLY A 220 19.17 3.39 56.63
N LYS A 221 17.82 3.28 56.65
CA LYS A 221 16.96 3.86 57.69
C LYS A 221 16.02 2.81 58.29
N SER A 222 15.63 2.98 59.55
CA SER A 222 14.74 2.05 60.27
C SER A 222 13.44 2.71 60.72
N GLY A 223 12.38 1.90 60.86
CA GLY A 223 11.09 2.32 61.42
C GLY A 223 10.26 3.19 60.49
N THR A 224 9.57 4.20 61.04
CA THR A 224 8.59 5.03 60.31
C THR A 224 9.19 5.75 59.10
N LEU A 225 10.47 6.16 59.18
CA LEU A 225 11.18 6.83 58.09
C LEU A 225 11.45 5.90 56.88
N MET A 226 11.71 4.62 57.14
CA MET A 226 11.88 3.60 56.09
C MET A 226 10.57 3.39 55.32
N ALA A 227 9.48 3.18 56.06
CA ALA A 227 8.15 2.96 55.48
C ALA A 227 7.69 4.15 54.62
N GLN A 228 7.98 5.37 55.04
CA GLN A 228 7.67 6.59 54.27
C GLN A 228 8.46 6.67 52.95
N LEU A 229 9.74 6.30 52.94
CA LEU A 229 10.57 6.33 51.73
C LEU A 229 10.18 5.25 50.73
N ILE A 230 9.88 4.03 51.19
CA ILE A 230 9.37 2.94 50.33
C ILE A 230 8.02 3.31 49.73
N THR A 231 7.12 3.91 50.52
CA THR A 231 5.82 4.36 50.02
C THR A 231 5.99 5.41 48.92
N LYS A 232 6.90 6.38 49.10
CA LYS A 232 7.21 7.38 48.07
C LYS A 232 7.83 6.78 46.81
N SER A 233 8.77 5.83 46.96
CA SER A 233 9.35 5.09 45.82
C SER A 233 8.28 4.35 45.01
N ASN A 234 7.37 3.64 45.68
CA ASN A 234 6.31 2.88 45.03
C ASN A 234 5.27 3.76 44.32
N ILE A 235 5.06 4.99 44.79
CA ILE A 235 4.18 5.96 44.12
C ILE A 235 4.78 6.41 42.78
N LEU A 236 6.10 6.56 42.68
CA LEU A 236 6.79 7.00 41.47
C LEU A 236 6.90 5.92 40.39
N ARG A 237 6.69 4.65 40.75
CA ARG A 237 6.72 3.49 39.83
C ARG A 237 5.35 3.13 39.22
N LYS A 238 4.28 3.81 39.62
CA LYS A 238 2.92 3.62 39.10
C LYS A 238 2.62 4.58 37.95
#